data_AF-A0A438CR67-F1
#
_entry.id   AF-A0A438CR67-F1
#
_cell.length_a   1.000
_cell.length_b   1.000
_cell.length_c   1.000
_cell.angle_alpha   90.00
_cell.angle_beta   90.00
_cell.angle_gamma   90.00
#
_symmetry.space_group_name_H-M   'P 1'
#
loop_
_entity.id
_entity.type
_entity.pdbx_description
1 polymer ?
#
loop_
_entity_poly.entity_id
_entity_poly.type
_entity_poly.pdbx_seq_one_letter_code
_entity_poly.pdbx_strand_id
1 'polypeptide(L)'
;MPPYLRVEDLYYPHPLVQDILWTSLDKVVEPILMHWPGKKLREKALRTVLEHVHYEDENTRYICIGPVNKVLNMLCCWVEDPNSEAFKLHLPRIFDFLWLAEDGMKMQGYNGSQLWDTAFCVQAIISTDLVEEYGPTLRKAHAYLKKSQVLEDCPGNLDYWYRHISKGAWPFSTGDHGWPISDCTAEGLKAILLLSKIPSEIVGEPLDAKQLYDAVNVILSLQNGDGGFATYELTRSYAWLEVLRFILGSALCLAITHATQTTIHLINLPVYCRPVIPGLFHLTQLTCVKIYYMDPSIGSLLDIFCF
;
A
#
# COMPACT_ATOMS: atom_id res chain seq x y z
N MET A 1 -15.00 -26.15 17.12
CA MET A 1 -15.46 -24.99 16.33
C MET A 1 -16.27 -24.09 17.26
N PRO A 2 -16.03 -22.76 17.30
CA PRO A 2 -16.82 -21.85 18.13
C PRO A 2 -18.30 -21.91 17.71
N PRO A 3 -19.26 -21.83 18.65
CA PRO A 3 -20.69 -22.06 18.38
C PRO A 3 -21.35 -21.02 17.45
N TYR A 4 -20.65 -19.94 17.11
CA TYR A 4 -21.13 -18.84 16.26
C TYR A 4 -20.60 -18.88 14.83
N LEU A 5 -19.68 -19.79 14.49
CA LEU A 5 -19.15 -19.88 13.13
C LEU A 5 -19.91 -20.95 12.34
N ARG A 6 -20.50 -20.53 11.21
CA ARG A 6 -21.14 -21.43 10.26
C ARG A 6 -20.07 -22.05 9.36
N VAL A 7 -20.23 -23.34 9.04
CA VAL A 7 -19.28 -24.07 8.20
C VAL A 7 -19.25 -23.49 6.79
N GLU A 8 -20.39 -22.98 6.32
CA GLU A 8 -20.57 -22.39 5.01
C GLU A 8 -19.74 -21.09 4.83
N ASP A 9 -19.43 -20.39 5.92
CA ASP A 9 -18.66 -19.14 5.92
C ASP A 9 -17.16 -19.38 6.18
N LEU A 10 -16.74 -20.64 6.39
CA LEU A 10 -15.37 -21.02 6.71
C LEU A 10 -14.57 -21.30 5.44
N TYR A 11 -13.90 -20.27 4.92
CA TYR A 11 -13.08 -20.40 3.70
C TYR A 11 -11.76 -21.17 3.95
N TYR A 12 -11.14 -20.98 5.13
CA TYR A 12 -9.96 -21.74 5.54
C TYR A 12 -10.18 -22.42 6.90
N PRO A 13 -10.24 -23.76 6.96
CA PRO A 13 -10.38 -24.46 8.22
C PRO A 13 -9.11 -24.33 9.06
N HIS A 14 -9.27 -24.19 10.38
CA HIS A 14 -8.12 -24.11 11.27
C HIS A 14 -7.32 -25.41 11.26
N PRO A 15 -6.00 -25.35 11.11
CA PRO A 15 -5.14 -26.48 11.39
C PRO A 15 -5.05 -26.71 12.91
N LEU A 16 -4.80 -27.95 13.32
CA LEU A 16 -4.69 -28.34 14.74
C LEU A 16 -3.69 -27.47 15.53
N VAL A 17 -2.58 -27.07 14.90
CA VAL A 17 -1.56 -26.20 15.52
C VAL A 17 -2.13 -24.84 15.93
N GLN A 18 -3.04 -24.28 15.12
CA GLN A 18 -3.69 -23.00 15.39
C GLN A 18 -4.68 -23.15 16.55
N ASP A 19 -5.47 -24.23 16.58
CA ASP A 19 -6.37 -24.51 17.69
C ASP A 19 -5.63 -24.70 19.02
N ILE A 20 -4.49 -25.41 19.02
CA ILE A 20 -3.63 -25.58 20.20
C ILE A 20 -3.07 -24.23 20.66
N LEU A 21 -2.58 -23.41 19.73
CA LEU A 21 -2.03 -22.09 20.03
C LEU A 21 -3.10 -21.19 20.68
N TRP A 22 -4.28 -21.07 20.07
CA TRP A 22 -5.36 -20.24 20.58
C TRP A 22 -5.90 -20.75 21.91
N THR A 23 -6.05 -22.06 22.07
CA THR A 23 -6.47 -22.65 23.35
C THR A 23 -5.46 -22.33 24.46
N SER A 24 -4.17 -22.37 24.13
CA SER A 24 -3.09 -22.05 25.07
C SER A 24 -3.07 -20.56 25.42
N LEU A 25 -3.27 -19.68 24.43
CA LEU A 25 -3.39 -18.24 24.66
C LEU A 25 -4.59 -17.91 25.55
N ASP A 26 -5.77 -18.46 25.26
CA ASP A 26 -7.01 -18.19 26.02
C ASP A 26 -7.02 -18.83 27.42
N LYS A 27 -6.62 -20.10 27.54
CA LYS A 27 -6.75 -20.84 28.81
C LYS A 27 -5.57 -20.67 29.75
N VAL A 28 -4.41 -20.25 29.25
CA VAL A 28 -3.19 -20.15 30.07
C VAL A 28 -2.66 -18.72 30.09
N VAL A 29 -2.33 -18.16 28.92
CA VAL A 29 -1.64 -16.86 28.85
C VAL A 29 -2.54 -15.71 29.31
N GLU A 30 -3.78 -15.67 28.83
CA GLU A 30 -4.74 -14.62 29.13
C GLU A 30 -5.04 -14.51 30.65
N PRO A 31 -5.34 -15.61 31.38
CA PRO A 31 -5.47 -15.57 32.84
C PRO A 31 -4.21 -15.07 33.56
N ILE A 32 -3.01 -15.44 33.10
CA ILE A 32 -1.75 -14.97 33.69
C ILE A 32 -1.60 -13.46 33.49
N LEU A 33 -1.89 -12.95 32.28
CA LEU A 33 -1.79 -11.53 31.97
C LEU A 33 -2.88 -10.68 32.65
N MET A 34 -4.00 -11.28 33.08
CA MET A 34 -5.03 -10.62 33.88
C MET A 34 -4.62 -10.37 35.35
N HIS A 35 -3.63 -11.11 35.87
CA HIS A 35 -3.24 -11.06 37.28
C HIS A 35 -1.80 -10.57 37.48
N TRP A 36 -1.47 -10.17 38.70
CA TRP A 36 -0.09 -9.80 39.03
C TRP A 36 0.82 -11.04 39.04
N PRO A 37 2.04 -11.01 38.44
CA PRO A 37 2.71 -9.86 37.85
C PRO A 37 2.45 -9.64 36.34
N GLY A 38 1.79 -10.57 35.64
CA GLY A 38 1.53 -10.52 34.19
C GLY A 38 0.79 -9.26 33.73
N LYS A 39 -0.08 -8.71 34.58
CA LYS A 39 -0.77 -7.43 34.34
C LYS A 39 0.18 -6.28 34.00
N LYS A 40 1.37 -6.22 34.61
CA LYS A 40 2.37 -5.18 34.30
C LYS A 40 2.89 -5.30 32.86
N LEU A 41 3.05 -6.53 32.36
CA LEU A 41 3.45 -6.78 30.98
C LEU A 41 2.35 -6.35 30.02
N ARG A 42 1.07 -6.67 30.32
CA ARG A 42 -0.06 -6.21 29.53
C ARG A 42 -0.15 -4.69 29.47
N GLU A 43 -0.05 -4.00 30.61
CA GLU A 43 -0.08 -2.54 30.65
C GLU A 43 1.04 -1.91 29.82
N LYS A 44 2.24 -2.52 29.84
CA LYS A 44 3.34 -2.10 28.97
C LYS A 44 3.03 -2.33 27.49
N ALA A 45 2.50 -3.51 27.14
CA ALA A 45 2.13 -3.82 25.77
C ALA A 45 1.04 -2.89 25.23
N LEU A 46 0.01 -2.58 26.03
CA LEU A 46 -1.07 -1.66 25.66
C LEU A 46 -0.55 -0.24 25.41
N ARG A 47 0.39 0.26 26.22
CA ARG A 47 1.04 1.55 25.96
C ARG A 47 1.80 1.55 24.63
N THR A 48 2.58 0.51 24.36
CA THR A 48 3.30 0.39 23.09
C THR A 48 2.36 0.30 21.88
N VAL A 49 1.24 -0.42 22.01
CA VAL A 49 0.22 -0.47 20.94
C VAL A 49 -0.37 0.92 20.70
N LEU A 50 -0.71 1.65 21.76
CA LEU A 50 -1.29 2.98 21.64
C LEU A 50 -0.31 4.01 21.05
N GLU A 51 0.98 3.91 21.37
CA GLU A 51 2.04 4.69 20.70
C GLU A 51 2.08 4.43 19.19
N HIS A 52 1.92 3.18 18.75
CA HIS A 52 1.89 2.85 17.31
C HIS A 52 0.58 3.29 16.64
N VAL A 53 -0.54 3.24 17.35
CA VAL A 53 -1.83 3.78 16.88
C VAL A 53 -1.71 5.27 16.60
N HIS A 54 -1.22 6.05 17.58
CA HIS A 54 -1.04 7.50 17.42
C HIS A 54 -0.06 7.83 16.29
N TYR A 55 1.04 7.09 16.18
CA TYR A 55 1.98 7.27 15.08
C TYR A 55 1.33 7.04 13.70
N GLU A 56 0.58 5.94 13.52
CA GLU A 56 -0.14 5.68 12.26
C GLU A 56 -1.18 6.78 11.96
N ASP A 57 -1.91 7.20 12.98
CA ASP A 57 -2.96 8.22 12.86
C ASP A 57 -2.39 9.57 12.43
N GLU A 58 -1.33 10.05 13.07
CA GLU A 58 -0.67 11.30 12.71
C GLU A 58 -0.11 11.26 11.27
N ASN A 59 0.52 10.15 10.88
CA ASN A 59 1.17 10.02 9.58
C ASN A 59 0.20 9.90 8.40
N THR A 60 -1.00 9.41 8.66
CA THR A 60 -2.05 9.25 7.65
C THR A 60 -3.12 10.33 7.76
N ARG A 61 -2.88 11.38 8.58
CA ARG A 61 -3.88 12.42 8.87
C ARG A 61 -5.23 11.82 9.27
N TYR A 62 -5.18 10.76 10.08
CA TYR A 62 -6.29 10.01 10.65
C TYR A 62 -7.13 9.22 9.63
N ILE A 63 -6.57 8.96 8.43
CA ILE A 63 -7.18 8.11 7.40
C ILE A 63 -6.89 6.64 7.64
N CYS A 64 -5.70 6.31 8.18
CA CYS A 64 -5.20 4.95 8.35
C CYS A 64 -4.97 4.20 7.02
N ILE A 65 -4.38 2.99 7.04
CA ILE A 65 -4.21 2.19 5.81
C ILE A 65 -5.54 1.79 5.13
N GLY A 66 -6.62 1.61 5.89
CA GLY A 66 -7.93 1.21 5.38
C GLY A 66 -9.08 1.36 6.40
N PRO A 67 -10.32 0.98 6.05
CA PRO A 67 -11.52 1.29 6.84
C PRO A 67 -11.54 0.58 8.20
N VAL A 68 -11.07 -0.68 8.24
CA VAL A 68 -11.10 -1.49 9.46
C VAL A 68 -10.15 -0.92 10.50
N ASN A 69 -8.88 -0.71 10.15
CA ASN A 69 -7.93 -0.16 11.10
C ASN A 69 -8.25 1.30 11.43
N LYS A 70 -8.80 2.10 10.49
CA LYS A 70 -9.32 3.44 10.77
C LYS A 70 -10.33 3.44 11.92
N VAL A 71 -11.32 2.55 11.87
CA VAL A 71 -12.38 2.51 12.89
C VAL A 71 -11.85 2.00 14.22
N LEU A 72 -10.96 1.01 14.21
CA LEU A 72 -10.34 0.47 15.42
C LEU A 72 -9.40 1.49 16.09
N ASN A 73 -8.55 2.18 15.33
CA ASN A 73 -7.69 3.25 15.85
C ASN A 73 -8.52 4.39 16.45
N MET A 74 -9.55 4.85 15.73
CA MET A 74 -10.49 5.85 16.25
C MET A 74 -11.13 5.42 17.57
N LEU A 75 -11.53 4.15 17.69
CA LEU A 75 -12.08 3.59 18.92
C LEU A 75 -11.02 3.55 20.04
N CYS A 76 -9.77 3.19 19.73
CA CYS A 76 -8.67 3.24 20.70
C CYS A 76 -8.46 4.66 21.24
N CYS A 77 -8.43 5.68 20.39
CA CYS A 77 -8.33 7.07 20.82
C CYS A 77 -9.53 7.51 21.67
N TRP A 78 -10.74 7.04 21.34
CA TRP A 78 -11.94 7.32 22.15
C TRP A 78 -11.89 6.64 23.52
N VAL A 79 -11.42 5.38 23.60
CA VAL A 79 -11.27 4.66 24.87
C VAL A 79 -10.19 5.30 25.75
N GLU A 80 -9.12 5.82 25.15
CA GLU A 80 -8.07 6.56 25.87
C GLU A 80 -8.62 7.87 26.46
N ASP A 81 -9.20 8.74 25.63
CA ASP A 81 -9.90 9.95 26.05
C ASP A 81 -10.92 10.40 24.98
N PRO A 82 -12.24 10.34 25.28
CA PRO A 82 -13.30 10.79 24.37
C PRO A 82 -13.24 12.26 23.97
N ASN A 83 -12.49 13.10 24.71
CA ASN A 83 -12.34 14.53 24.43
C ASN A 83 -10.99 14.88 23.78
N SER A 84 -10.15 13.89 23.49
CA SER A 84 -8.83 14.06 22.91
C SER A 84 -8.88 14.71 21.53
N GLU A 85 -7.81 15.42 21.17
CA GLU A 85 -7.67 15.98 19.83
C GLU A 85 -7.58 14.87 18.77
N ALA A 86 -6.86 13.79 19.07
CA ALA A 86 -6.75 12.63 18.18
C ALA A 86 -8.13 12.05 17.80
N PHE A 87 -9.02 11.85 18.77
CA PHE A 87 -10.38 11.40 18.48
C PHE A 87 -11.16 12.40 17.62
N LYS A 88 -11.04 13.70 17.89
CA LYS A 88 -11.73 14.74 17.10
C LYS A 88 -11.24 14.79 15.65
N LEU A 89 -9.94 14.57 15.41
CA LEU A 89 -9.36 14.54 14.07
C LEU A 89 -9.78 13.30 13.26
N HIS A 90 -10.12 12.20 13.93
CA HIS A 90 -10.68 11.00 13.30
C HIS A 90 -12.11 11.18 12.76
N LEU A 91 -12.93 12.01 13.42
CA LEU A 91 -14.35 12.18 13.09
C LEU A 91 -14.60 12.66 11.65
N PRO A 92 -13.98 13.74 11.15
CA PRO A 92 -14.20 14.19 9.78
C PRO A 92 -13.70 13.16 8.75
N ARG A 93 -12.71 12.34 9.10
CA ARG A 93 -12.15 11.30 8.21
C ARG A 93 -13.04 10.07 8.06
N ILE A 94 -14.15 9.95 8.81
CA ILE A 94 -15.16 8.91 8.56
C ILE A 94 -15.77 9.07 7.16
N PHE A 95 -16.01 10.32 6.74
CA PHE A 95 -16.65 10.62 5.46
C PHE A 95 -15.78 10.25 4.26
N ASP A 96 -14.46 10.22 4.42
CA ASP A 96 -13.51 9.81 3.38
C ASP A 96 -13.75 8.35 2.91
N PHE A 97 -14.41 7.54 3.75
CA PHE A 97 -14.76 6.15 3.44
C PHE A 97 -16.23 5.95 3.07
N LEU A 98 -17.10 6.96 3.17
CA LEU A 98 -18.53 6.80 2.88
C LEU A 98 -18.84 7.20 1.45
N TRP A 99 -19.39 6.28 0.67
CA TRP A 99 -19.79 6.49 -0.72
C TRP A 99 -21.28 6.25 -0.91
N LEU A 100 -21.96 7.17 -1.58
CA LEU A 100 -23.37 7.02 -1.93
C LEU A 100 -23.47 6.40 -3.34
N ALA A 101 -23.87 5.13 -3.38
CA ALA A 101 -24.15 4.40 -4.62
C ALA A 101 -25.65 4.35 -4.92
N GLU A 102 -26.02 3.83 -6.08
CA GLU A 102 -27.40 3.63 -6.53
C GLU A 102 -28.25 2.77 -5.58
N ASP A 103 -27.62 1.89 -4.80
CA ASP A 103 -28.26 1.02 -3.81
C ASP A 103 -28.06 1.48 -2.36
N GLY A 104 -27.58 2.71 -2.18
CA GLY A 104 -27.44 3.36 -0.87
C GLY A 104 -26.00 3.67 -0.46
N MET A 105 -25.84 4.11 0.78
CA MET A 105 -24.53 4.50 1.32
C MET A 105 -23.75 3.26 1.78
N LYS A 106 -22.48 3.17 1.36
CA LYS A 106 -21.56 2.08 1.67
C LYS A 106 -20.25 2.62 2.23
N MET A 107 -19.53 1.77 2.97
CA MET A 107 -18.15 2.04 3.36
C MET A 107 -17.20 1.42 2.32
N GLN A 108 -16.30 2.23 1.80
CA GLN A 108 -15.31 1.86 0.79
C GLN A 108 -14.19 1.01 1.40
N GLY A 109 -13.55 0.16 0.59
CA GLY A 109 -12.42 -0.71 1.01
C GLY A 109 -11.10 0.03 1.29
N TYR A 110 -10.98 1.25 0.78
CA TYR A 110 -9.97 2.28 1.06
C TYR A 110 -10.70 3.63 1.09
N ASN A 111 -10.01 4.75 1.34
CA ASN A 111 -10.62 6.09 1.17
C ASN A 111 -10.84 6.49 -0.31
N GLY A 112 -10.96 5.50 -1.20
CA GLY A 112 -11.10 5.58 -2.65
C GLY A 112 -9.99 4.84 -3.40
N SER A 113 -10.06 4.90 -4.73
CA SER A 113 -9.10 4.34 -5.69
C SER A 113 -8.56 5.42 -6.64
N GLN A 114 -8.55 6.66 -6.17
CA GLN A 114 -8.43 7.84 -7.03
C GLN A 114 -7.12 7.88 -7.84
N LEU A 115 -5.97 7.59 -7.21
CA LEU A 115 -4.71 7.50 -7.93
C LEU A 115 -4.72 6.36 -8.94
N TRP A 116 -5.07 5.16 -8.47
CA TRP A 116 -5.04 3.94 -9.27
C TRP A 116 -5.86 4.10 -10.57
N ASP A 117 -7.09 4.56 -10.43
CA ASP A 117 -7.99 4.78 -11.57
C ASP A 117 -7.50 5.92 -12.46
N THR A 118 -6.95 7.00 -11.89
CA THR A 118 -6.41 8.11 -12.68
C THR A 118 -5.21 7.69 -13.51
N ALA A 119 -4.27 6.93 -12.92
CA ALA A 119 -3.07 6.46 -13.60
C ALA A 119 -3.42 5.54 -14.79
N PHE A 120 -4.39 4.63 -14.61
CA PHE A 120 -4.86 3.79 -15.70
C PHE A 120 -5.67 4.55 -16.76
N CYS A 121 -6.54 5.48 -16.36
CA CYS A 121 -7.27 6.32 -17.31
C CYS A 121 -6.32 7.11 -18.22
N VAL A 122 -5.26 7.70 -17.64
CA VAL A 122 -4.23 8.42 -18.42
C VAL A 122 -3.59 7.50 -19.46
N GLN A 123 -3.17 6.31 -19.05
CA GLN A 123 -2.56 5.33 -19.94
C GLN A 123 -3.51 4.88 -21.05
N ALA A 124 -4.78 4.62 -20.71
CA ALA A 124 -5.79 4.22 -21.66
C ALA A 124 -6.04 5.31 -22.71
N ILE A 125 -6.26 6.57 -22.29
CA ILE A 125 -6.48 7.69 -23.22
C ILE A 125 -5.29 7.86 -24.15
N ILE A 126 -4.06 7.87 -23.61
CA ILE A 126 -2.84 8.02 -24.43
C ILE A 126 -2.71 6.87 -25.43
N SER A 127 -3.10 5.65 -25.07
CA SER A 127 -3.02 4.47 -25.96
C SER A 127 -4.07 4.46 -27.07
N THR A 128 -5.06 5.37 -27.04
CA THR A 128 -6.08 5.50 -28.08
C THR A 128 -5.77 6.57 -29.13
N ASP A 129 -4.62 7.25 -29.01
CA ASP A 129 -4.24 8.41 -29.83
C ASP A 129 -5.24 9.59 -29.77
N LEU A 130 -6.09 9.65 -28.73
CA LEU A 130 -7.10 10.71 -28.52
C LEU A 130 -6.59 11.86 -27.62
N VAL A 131 -5.28 12.07 -27.56
CA VAL A 131 -4.66 13.09 -26.68
C VAL A 131 -5.20 14.49 -26.94
N GLU A 132 -5.38 14.86 -28.20
CA GLU A 132 -5.88 16.20 -28.60
C GLU A 132 -7.34 16.42 -28.14
N GLU A 133 -8.17 15.36 -28.19
CA GLU A 133 -9.57 15.43 -27.75
C GLU A 133 -9.68 15.55 -26.22
N TYR A 134 -8.79 14.87 -25.49
CA TYR A 134 -8.81 14.81 -24.04
C TYR A 134 -7.78 15.71 -23.34
N GLY A 135 -7.14 16.65 -24.04
CA GLY A 135 -6.08 17.51 -23.51
C GLY A 135 -6.42 18.17 -22.16
N PRO A 136 -7.57 18.85 -22.00
CA PRO A 136 -7.98 19.44 -20.71
C PRO A 136 -8.17 18.41 -19.58
N THR A 137 -8.63 17.20 -19.91
CA THR A 137 -8.79 16.10 -18.96
C THR A 137 -7.43 15.56 -18.52
N LEU A 138 -6.53 15.31 -19.49
CA LEU A 138 -5.16 14.86 -19.23
C LEU A 138 -4.37 15.89 -18.41
N ARG A 139 -4.56 17.19 -18.64
CA ARG A 139 -3.97 18.25 -17.81
C ARG A 139 -4.42 18.18 -16.35
N LYS A 140 -5.71 17.92 -16.11
CA LYS A 140 -6.24 17.76 -14.74
C LYS A 140 -5.71 16.48 -14.09
N ALA A 141 -5.66 15.39 -14.85
CA ALA A 141 -5.10 14.13 -14.38
C ALA A 141 -3.61 14.28 -14.03
N HIS A 142 -2.84 14.96 -14.88
CA HIS A 142 -1.43 15.28 -14.61
C HIS A 142 -1.30 16.10 -13.32
N ALA A 143 -2.07 17.18 -13.16
CA ALA A 143 -2.05 17.98 -11.95
C ALA A 143 -2.45 17.19 -10.69
N TYR A 144 -3.39 16.23 -10.81
CA TYR A 144 -3.75 15.34 -9.72
C TYR A 144 -2.61 14.39 -9.35
N LEU A 145 -2.03 13.68 -10.33
CA LEU A 145 -0.90 12.77 -10.12
C LEU A 145 0.29 13.49 -9.47
N LYS A 146 0.59 14.73 -9.86
CA LYS A 146 1.65 15.53 -9.22
C LYS A 146 1.34 15.84 -7.76
N LYS A 147 0.08 16.14 -7.43
CA LYS A 147 -0.36 16.47 -6.05
C LYS A 147 -0.49 15.26 -5.15
N SER A 148 -0.68 14.07 -5.72
CA SER A 148 -0.84 12.82 -4.96
C SER A 148 0.48 12.11 -4.66
N GLN A 149 1.61 12.59 -5.20
CA GLN A 149 2.92 12.03 -4.87
C GLN A 149 3.26 12.34 -3.40
N VAL A 150 3.73 11.33 -2.67
CA VAL A 150 4.20 11.50 -1.30
C VAL A 150 5.53 12.25 -1.34
N LEU A 151 5.62 13.38 -0.64
CA LEU A 151 6.77 14.28 -0.74
C LEU A 151 7.83 14.06 0.35
N GLU A 152 7.45 13.43 1.46
CA GLU A 152 8.32 13.21 2.62
C GLU A 152 8.05 11.83 3.21
N ASP A 153 9.08 11.24 3.81
CA ASP A 153 8.96 10.01 4.58
C ASP A 153 8.20 10.24 5.89
N CYS A 154 7.70 9.16 6.49
CA CYS A 154 7.17 9.24 7.85
C CYS A 154 8.26 9.73 8.81
N PRO A 155 7.91 10.57 9.80
CA PRO A 155 8.85 11.12 10.75
C PRO A 155 9.48 10.04 11.64
N GLY A 156 10.70 10.29 12.09
CA GLY A 156 11.41 9.43 13.04
C GLY A 156 12.13 8.26 12.40
N ASN A 157 12.32 7.18 13.16
CA ASN A 157 13.02 5.98 12.72
C ASN A 157 12.02 5.01 12.07
N LEU A 158 12.08 4.87 10.75
CA LEU A 158 11.18 4.00 9.98
C LEU A 158 11.24 2.53 10.43
N ASP A 159 12.42 2.01 10.78
CA ASP A 159 12.57 0.62 11.23
C ASP A 159 11.86 0.38 12.57
N TYR A 160 11.95 1.35 13.48
CA TYR A 160 11.27 1.27 14.78
C TYR A 160 9.74 1.22 14.61
N TRP A 161 9.21 1.99 13.66
CA TRP A 161 7.79 2.09 13.40
C TRP A 161 7.26 1.10 12.36
N TYR A 162 8.13 0.20 11.88
CA TYR A 162 7.80 -0.77 10.83
C TYR A 162 7.22 -0.11 9.58
N ARG A 163 7.80 1.01 9.14
CA ARG A 163 7.45 1.69 7.90
C ARG A 163 8.51 1.44 6.84
N HIS A 164 8.09 1.40 5.58
CA HIS A 164 8.99 1.47 4.44
C HIS A 164 9.20 2.93 4.00
N ILE A 165 10.26 3.22 3.24
CA ILE A 165 10.42 4.54 2.63
C ILE A 165 9.24 4.85 1.70
N SER A 166 8.80 6.10 1.72
CA SER A 166 7.60 6.57 1.02
C SER A 166 7.80 7.86 0.24
N LYS A 167 8.90 8.60 0.48
CA LYS A 167 9.23 9.79 -0.31
C LYS A 167 9.40 9.47 -1.79
N GLY A 168 8.54 10.05 -2.61
CA GLY A 168 8.45 9.82 -4.06
C GLY A 168 7.42 8.77 -4.46
N ALA A 169 6.85 8.02 -3.52
CA ALA A 169 5.85 7.01 -3.78
C ALA A 169 4.50 7.60 -4.21
N TRP A 170 3.66 6.76 -4.80
CA TRP A 170 2.24 7.05 -4.96
C TRP A 170 1.37 6.03 -4.19
N PRO A 171 0.36 6.50 -3.42
CA PRO A 171 -0.58 5.64 -2.69
C PRO A 171 -1.73 5.18 -3.59
N PHE A 172 -2.46 4.13 -3.21
CA PHE A 172 -3.62 3.64 -3.99
C PHE A 172 -4.69 4.73 -4.24
N SER A 173 -4.91 5.57 -3.22
CA SER A 173 -6.01 6.51 -3.15
C SER A 173 -5.54 7.96 -3.31
N THR A 174 -5.20 8.64 -2.21
CA THR A 174 -4.92 10.08 -2.15
C THR A 174 -3.58 10.35 -1.48
N GLY A 175 -2.98 11.52 -1.75
CA GLY A 175 -1.73 11.92 -1.08
C GLY A 175 -1.82 11.94 0.45
N ASP A 176 -3.02 12.16 1.00
CA ASP A 176 -3.23 12.12 2.45
C ASP A 176 -3.13 10.71 3.04
N HIS A 177 -3.50 9.66 2.28
CA HIS A 177 -3.37 8.26 2.69
C HIS A 177 -1.91 7.89 2.95
N GLY A 178 -0.99 8.38 2.11
CA GLY A 178 0.45 8.40 2.39
C GLY A 178 1.15 7.05 2.48
N TRP A 179 0.45 5.93 2.27
CA TRP A 179 1.05 4.60 2.26
C TRP A 179 1.73 4.33 0.90
N PRO A 180 3.04 4.00 0.88
CA PRO A 180 3.70 3.64 -0.36
C PRO A 180 3.20 2.29 -0.84
N ILE A 181 2.89 2.18 -2.13
CA ILE A 181 2.50 0.90 -2.74
C ILE A 181 3.27 0.76 -4.04
N SER A 182 3.95 -0.37 -4.20
CA SER A 182 4.89 -0.65 -5.29
C SER A 182 4.25 -0.52 -6.68
N ASP A 183 3.09 -1.16 -6.91
CA ASP A 183 2.37 -1.08 -8.18
C ASP A 183 1.75 0.29 -8.42
N CYS A 184 1.17 0.93 -7.40
CA CYS A 184 0.61 2.27 -7.52
C CYS A 184 1.72 3.28 -7.85
N THR A 185 2.90 3.13 -7.26
CA THR A 185 4.08 3.94 -7.56
C THR A 185 4.57 3.70 -8.98
N ALA A 186 4.59 2.44 -9.43
CA ALA A 186 4.95 2.09 -10.80
C ALA A 186 4.00 2.72 -11.84
N GLU A 187 2.69 2.56 -11.62
CA GLU A 187 1.66 3.05 -12.54
C GLU A 187 1.56 4.58 -12.52
N GLY A 188 1.70 5.21 -11.34
CA GLY A 188 1.79 6.66 -11.20
C GLY A 188 3.01 7.22 -11.94
N LEU A 189 4.19 6.62 -11.75
CA LEU A 189 5.41 7.02 -12.45
C LEU A 189 5.29 6.83 -13.96
N LYS A 190 4.75 5.70 -14.41
CA LYS A 190 4.51 5.41 -15.84
C LYS A 190 3.58 6.44 -16.47
N ALA A 191 2.46 6.77 -15.81
CA ALA A 191 1.53 7.79 -16.28
C ALA A 191 2.20 9.17 -16.39
N ILE A 192 3.00 9.57 -15.39
CA ILE A 192 3.77 10.83 -15.41
C ILE A 192 4.77 10.87 -16.58
N LEU A 193 5.49 9.77 -16.82
CA LEU A 193 6.48 9.67 -17.92
C LEU A 193 5.82 9.68 -19.31
N LEU A 194 4.58 9.18 -19.43
CA LEU A 194 3.82 9.27 -20.67
C LEU A 194 3.33 10.70 -20.91
N LEU A 195 2.79 11.34 -19.88
CA LEU A 195 2.35 12.73 -19.94
C LEU A 195 3.50 13.69 -20.26
N SER A 196 4.72 13.43 -19.78
CA SER A 196 5.88 14.27 -20.07
C SER A 196 6.33 14.25 -21.54
N LYS A 197 5.81 13.31 -22.36
CA LYS A 197 6.08 13.25 -23.81
C LYS A 197 5.09 14.08 -24.63
N ILE A 198 4.03 14.57 -24.00
CA ILE A 198 3.00 15.41 -24.65
C ILE A 198 3.38 16.88 -24.46
N PRO A 199 3.14 17.77 -25.44
CA PRO A 199 3.42 19.20 -25.30
C PRO A 199 2.81 19.81 -24.03
N SER A 200 3.57 20.64 -23.31
CA SER A 200 3.14 21.22 -22.03
C SER A 200 1.99 22.23 -22.20
N GLU A 201 1.78 22.74 -23.42
CA GLU A 201 0.62 23.53 -23.82
C GLU A 201 -0.68 22.71 -23.77
N ILE A 202 -0.60 21.38 -23.80
CA ILE A 202 -1.76 20.48 -23.66
C ILE A 202 -1.91 20.04 -22.21
N VAL A 203 -0.86 19.42 -21.63
CA VAL A 203 -0.96 18.71 -20.34
C VAL A 203 -0.28 19.41 -19.16
N GLY A 204 0.33 20.57 -19.37
CA GLY A 204 1.10 21.30 -18.36
C GLY A 204 2.54 20.79 -18.20
N GLU A 205 3.32 21.51 -17.40
CA GLU A 205 4.74 21.23 -17.20
C GLU A 205 5.00 19.85 -16.58
N PRO A 206 6.08 19.15 -16.97
CA PRO A 206 6.45 17.85 -16.43
C PRO A 206 6.81 17.91 -14.93
N LEU A 207 6.79 16.76 -14.27
CA LEU A 207 7.26 16.62 -12.89
C LEU A 207 8.78 16.83 -12.82
N ASP A 208 9.28 17.40 -11.71
CA ASP A 208 10.70 17.63 -11.53
C ASP A 208 11.49 16.31 -11.56
N ALA A 209 12.67 16.33 -12.17
CA ALA A 209 13.49 15.12 -12.32
C ALA A 209 13.83 14.49 -10.96
N LYS A 210 14.08 15.29 -9.91
CA LYS A 210 14.37 14.79 -8.57
C LYS A 210 13.23 13.94 -8.02
N GLN A 211 11.99 14.38 -8.22
CA GLN A 211 10.81 13.64 -7.78
C GLN A 211 10.63 12.31 -8.53
N LEU A 212 11.09 12.22 -9.78
CA LEU A 212 11.13 10.96 -10.54
C LEU A 212 12.20 10.01 -9.99
N TYR A 213 13.36 10.53 -9.59
CA TYR A 213 14.40 9.73 -8.91
C TYR A 213 13.92 9.24 -7.54
N ASP A 214 13.22 10.07 -6.77
CA ASP A 214 12.64 9.66 -5.47
C ASP A 214 11.67 8.48 -5.66
N ALA A 215 10.79 8.53 -6.67
CA ALA A 215 9.88 7.43 -7.00
C ALA A 215 10.61 6.13 -7.37
N VAL A 216 11.66 6.22 -8.20
CA VAL A 216 12.47 5.05 -8.56
C VAL A 216 13.24 4.51 -7.37
N ASN A 217 13.72 5.37 -6.47
CA ASN A 217 14.37 4.93 -5.23
C ASN A 217 13.42 4.08 -4.37
N VAL A 218 12.16 4.51 -4.20
CA VAL A 218 11.13 3.70 -3.51
C VAL A 218 10.95 2.36 -4.20
N ILE A 219 10.75 2.35 -5.52
CA ILE A 219 10.56 1.11 -6.29
C ILE A 219 11.75 0.16 -6.07
N LEU A 220 12.98 0.62 -6.25
CA LEU A 220 14.18 -0.23 -6.10
C LEU A 220 14.32 -0.79 -4.69
N SER A 221 13.93 -0.02 -3.68
CA SER A 221 13.97 -0.46 -2.28
C SER A 221 12.94 -1.55 -1.91
N LEU A 222 11.91 -1.74 -2.75
CA LEU A 222 10.85 -2.74 -2.56
C LEU A 222 11.13 -4.08 -3.27
N GLN A 223 12.30 -4.23 -3.91
CA GLN A 223 12.69 -5.49 -4.54
C GLN A 223 13.13 -6.51 -3.48
N ASN A 224 12.49 -7.67 -3.47
CA ASN A 224 12.85 -8.78 -2.59
C ASN A 224 14.09 -9.53 -3.09
N GLY A 225 14.65 -10.39 -2.24
CA GLY A 225 15.83 -11.19 -2.55
C GLY A 225 15.64 -12.19 -3.71
N ASP A 226 14.40 -12.57 -4.02
CA ASP A 226 14.01 -13.39 -5.17
C ASP A 226 13.76 -12.56 -6.45
N GLY A 227 13.97 -11.25 -6.39
CA GLY A 227 13.71 -10.31 -7.47
C GLY A 227 12.26 -9.81 -7.56
N GLY A 228 11.33 -10.43 -6.84
CA GLY A 228 9.92 -10.10 -6.84
C GLY A 228 9.57 -8.85 -6.04
N PHE A 229 8.37 -8.32 -6.27
CA PHE A 229 7.83 -7.17 -5.53
C PHE A 229 6.56 -7.54 -4.78
N ALA A 230 6.47 -7.05 -3.55
CA ALA A 230 5.29 -7.13 -2.70
C ALA A 230 4.56 -5.77 -2.71
N THR A 231 3.43 -5.63 -2.02
CA THR A 231 2.55 -4.44 -2.15
C THR A 231 3.09 -3.20 -1.43
N TYR A 232 2.96 -3.16 -0.09
CA TYR A 232 3.31 -1.98 0.72
C TYR A 232 4.76 -1.96 1.19
N GLU A 233 5.34 -3.16 1.40
CA GLU A 233 6.68 -3.33 1.96
C GLU A 233 7.37 -4.55 1.34
N LEU A 234 8.58 -4.85 1.79
CA LEU A 234 9.25 -6.11 1.50
C LEU A 234 8.50 -7.31 2.14
N THR A 235 8.75 -8.50 1.61
CA THR A 235 8.37 -9.76 2.25
C THR A 235 9.22 -9.92 3.51
N ARG A 236 8.64 -9.58 4.66
CA ARG A 236 9.33 -9.61 5.98
C ARG A 236 9.07 -10.89 6.77
N SER A 237 8.33 -11.84 6.19
CA SER A 237 7.86 -13.02 6.89
C SER A 237 7.94 -14.27 6.01
N TYR A 238 7.85 -15.44 6.63
CA TYR A 238 8.01 -16.72 5.95
C TYR A 238 6.66 -17.34 5.59
N ALA A 239 6.61 -18.08 4.48
CA ALA A 239 5.38 -18.72 3.98
C ALA A 239 4.69 -19.63 5.01
N TRP A 240 5.43 -20.23 5.96
CA TRP A 240 4.83 -21.09 6.99
C TRP A 240 3.97 -20.31 8.00
N LEU A 241 4.12 -18.98 8.11
CA LEU A 241 3.25 -18.17 8.97
C LEU A 241 1.80 -18.12 8.45
N GLU A 242 1.58 -18.44 7.17
CA GLU A 242 0.24 -18.65 6.62
C GLU A 242 -0.49 -19.87 7.21
N VAL A 243 0.20 -20.70 7.99
CA VAL A 243 -0.44 -21.76 8.79
C VAL A 243 -1.18 -21.16 10.01
N LEU A 244 -0.83 -19.94 10.44
CA LEU A 244 -1.40 -19.25 11.60
C LEU A 244 -2.41 -18.16 11.20
N ARG A 245 -3.24 -18.39 10.17
CA ARG A 245 -4.21 -17.39 9.66
C ARG A 245 -5.18 -16.94 10.76
N PHE A 246 -5.02 -15.71 11.21
CA PHE A 246 -5.85 -15.13 12.27
C PHE A 246 -7.23 -14.65 11.80
N ILE A 247 -7.43 -14.45 10.49
CA ILE A 247 -8.70 -14.07 9.89
C ILE A 247 -9.25 -15.22 9.04
N LEU A 248 -10.50 -15.60 9.31
CA LEU A 248 -11.18 -16.76 8.74
C LEU A 248 -11.59 -16.62 7.26
N GLY A 249 -11.63 -15.39 6.75
CA GLY A 249 -12.16 -15.05 5.42
C GLY A 249 -11.17 -14.37 4.46
N SER A 250 -9.88 -14.28 4.79
CA SER A 250 -8.90 -13.63 3.91
C SER A 250 -7.65 -14.47 3.67
N ALA A 251 -7.14 -14.40 2.43
CA ALA A 251 -5.99 -15.18 1.99
C ALA A 251 -4.64 -14.51 2.32
N LEU A 252 -4.61 -13.19 2.57
CA LEU A 252 -3.43 -12.40 2.92
C LEU A 252 -3.69 -11.67 4.23
N CYS A 253 -3.09 -12.14 5.32
CA CYS A 253 -3.18 -11.43 6.60
C CYS A 253 -1.88 -11.44 7.41
N LEU A 254 -0.94 -12.35 7.12
CA LEU A 254 0.29 -12.51 7.90
C LEU A 254 1.57 -12.23 7.12
N ALA A 255 1.54 -12.37 5.81
CA ALA A 255 2.66 -12.06 4.94
C ALA A 255 2.22 -11.10 3.84
N ILE A 256 2.95 -9.98 3.70
CA ILE A 256 3.01 -9.28 2.43
C ILE A 256 3.84 -10.17 1.52
N THR A 257 3.18 -10.97 0.69
CA THR A 257 3.85 -11.89 -0.22
C THR A 257 4.11 -11.24 -1.56
N HIS A 258 5.10 -11.76 -2.28
CA HIS A 258 5.31 -11.50 -3.70
C HIS A 258 3.99 -11.59 -4.47
N ALA A 259 3.68 -10.54 -5.22
CA ALA A 259 2.56 -10.51 -6.15
C ALA A 259 3.08 -10.45 -7.59
N THR A 260 2.73 -11.46 -8.39
CA THR A 260 3.13 -11.55 -9.80
C THR A 260 2.66 -10.34 -10.59
N GLN A 261 1.45 -9.84 -10.32
CA GLN A 261 0.90 -8.65 -10.95
C GLN A 261 1.78 -7.42 -10.70
N THR A 262 2.11 -7.15 -9.44
CA THR A 262 3.00 -6.06 -9.03
C THR A 262 4.35 -6.14 -9.74
N THR A 263 4.90 -7.34 -9.87
CA THR A 263 6.18 -7.58 -10.55
C THR A 263 6.09 -7.29 -12.05
N ILE A 264 5.01 -7.67 -12.71
CA ILE A 264 4.78 -7.39 -14.14
C ILE A 264 4.69 -5.88 -14.40
N HIS A 265 3.97 -5.13 -13.55
CA HIS A 265 3.85 -3.67 -13.68
C HIS A 265 5.23 -2.99 -13.61
N LEU A 266 6.12 -3.49 -12.75
CA LEU A 266 7.44 -2.94 -12.50
C LEU A 266 8.49 -3.31 -13.55
N ILE A 267 8.40 -4.50 -14.16
CA ILE A 267 9.33 -4.93 -15.22
C ILE A 267 9.23 -4.05 -16.47
N ASN A 268 8.05 -3.49 -16.76
CA ASN A 268 7.86 -2.66 -17.96
C ASN A 268 8.39 -1.22 -17.81
N LEU A 269 8.68 -0.79 -16.59
CA LEU A 269 9.04 0.59 -16.27
C LEU A 269 10.31 1.13 -16.98
N PRO A 270 11.40 0.36 -17.18
CA PRO A 270 12.60 0.86 -17.85
C PRO A 270 12.35 1.35 -19.28
N VAL A 271 11.39 0.73 -19.99
CA VAL A 271 11.00 1.11 -21.36
C VAL A 271 10.50 2.57 -21.40
N TYR A 272 9.80 2.99 -20.34
CA TYR A 272 9.25 4.34 -20.23
C TYR A 272 10.28 5.37 -19.73
N CYS A 273 11.26 4.94 -18.92
CA CYS A 273 12.32 5.82 -18.42
C CYS A 273 13.36 6.19 -19.49
N ARG A 274 13.70 5.25 -20.40
CA ARG A 274 14.72 5.42 -21.44
C ARG A 274 14.62 6.73 -22.25
N PRO A 275 13.46 7.12 -22.78
CA PRO A 275 13.34 8.33 -23.60
C PRO A 275 13.26 9.64 -22.79
N VAL A 276 13.01 9.59 -21.48
CA VAL A 276 12.75 10.80 -20.68
C VAL A 276 13.98 11.20 -19.85
N ILE A 277 14.62 10.24 -19.16
CA ILE A 277 15.82 10.51 -18.36
C ILE A 277 16.80 9.32 -18.49
N PRO A 278 17.88 9.43 -19.29
CA PRO A 278 18.83 8.34 -19.50
C PRO A 278 19.45 7.77 -18.22
N GLY A 279 19.64 8.58 -17.18
CA GLY A 279 20.14 8.13 -15.88
C GLY A 279 19.19 7.18 -15.14
N LEU A 280 17.87 7.37 -15.29
CA LEU A 280 16.83 6.51 -14.70
C LEU A 280 16.74 5.15 -15.40
N PHE A 281 17.09 5.08 -16.68
CA PHE A 281 17.13 3.82 -17.43
C PHE A 281 18.17 2.84 -16.86
N HIS A 282 19.37 3.30 -16.55
CA HIS A 282 20.40 2.43 -15.96
C HIS A 282 20.01 1.91 -14.58
N LEU A 283 19.34 2.73 -13.77
CA LEU A 283 18.84 2.35 -12.45
C LEU A 283 17.72 1.30 -12.52
N THR A 284 16.81 1.44 -13.47
CA THR A 284 15.66 0.53 -13.65
C THR A 284 16.00 -0.74 -14.47
N GLN A 285 17.04 -0.73 -15.31
CA GLN A 285 17.54 -1.95 -15.96
C GLN A 285 18.14 -2.95 -14.97
N LEU A 286 18.79 -2.47 -13.91
CA LEU A 286 19.38 -3.34 -12.87
C LEU A 286 18.32 -4.22 -12.20
N THR A 287 17.10 -3.73 -12.06
CA THR A 287 15.96 -4.49 -11.53
C THR A 287 15.51 -5.59 -12.49
N CYS A 288 15.38 -5.30 -13.79
CA CYS A 288 14.95 -6.28 -14.79
C CYS A 288 15.99 -7.38 -15.04
N VAL A 289 17.28 -7.03 -15.08
CA VAL A 289 18.36 -8.02 -15.25
C VAL A 289 18.40 -8.96 -14.05
N LYS A 290 18.25 -8.46 -12.82
CA LYS A 290 18.19 -9.32 -11.62
C LYS A 290 17.01 -10.31 -11.65
N ILE A 291 15.83 -9.87 -12.12
CA ILE A 291 14.65 -10.73 -12.21
C ILE A 291 14.84 -11.83 -13.27
N TYR A 292 15.35 -11.46 -14.45
CA TYR A 292 15.59 -12.41 -15.54
C TYR A 292 16.57 -13.54 -15.18
N TYR A 293 17.61 -13.23 -14.38
CA TYR A 293 18.56 -14.24 -13.90
C TYR A 293 18.02 -15.11 -12.75
N MET A 294 16.96 -14.69 -12.05
CA MET A 294 16.42 -15.40 -10.87
C MET A 294 15.17 -16.24 -11.18
N ASP A 295 14.37 -15.89 -12.20
CA ASP A 295 13.25 -16.71 -12.67
C ASP A 295 13.20 -16.79 -14.21
N PRO A 296 13.71 -17.87 -14.81
CA PRO A 296 13.70 -18.08 -16.26
C PRO A 296 12.29 -18.21 -16.86
N SER A 297 11.26 -18.51 -16.07
CA SER A 297 9.89 -18.68 -16.55
C SER A 297 9.22 -17.34 -16.92
N ILE A 298 9.70 -16.23 -16.35
CA ILE A 298 9.31 -14.85 -16.69
C ILE A 298 10.01 -14.36 -17.98
N GLY A 299 11.09 -15.04 -18.41
CA GLY A 299 11.88 -14.67 -19.59
C GLY A 299 11.10 -14.58 -20.90
N SER A 300 10.05 -15.40 -21.06
CA SER A 300 9.21 -15.39 -22.28
C SER A 300 8.37 -14.12 -22.48
N LEU A 301 8.16 -13.32 -21.42
CA LEU A 301 7.49 -12.02 -21.50
C LEU A 301 8.47 -10.88 -21.85
N LEU A 302 9.75 -11.01 -21.47
CA LEU A 302 10.78 -9.99 -21.74
C LEU A 302 11.27 -10.01 -23.19
N ASP A 303 11.27 -11.18 -23.85
CA ASP A 303 11.64 -11.32 -25.27
C ASP A 303 10.71 -10.55 -26.24
N ILE A 304 9.51 -10.18 -25.79
CA ILE A 304 8.55 -9.37 -26.56
C ILE A 304 8.87 -7.87 -26.48
N PHE A 305 9.61 -7.42 -25.46
CA PHE A 305 9.79 -5.98 -25.15
C PHE A 305 11.25 -5.50 -25.09
N CYS A 306 12.23 -6.37 -25.35
CA CYS A 306 13.66 -6.03 -25.34
C CYS A 306 14.26 -5.58 -26.70
N PHE A 307 13.44 -5.20 -27.69
CA PHE A 307 13.89 -4.56 -28.94
C PHE A 307 13.36 -3.12 -29.07
#